data_AF-A0A2W6S8I5-F1
#
_entry.id   AF-A0A2W6S8I5-F1
#
_cell.length_a   1.000
_cell.length_b   1.000
_cell.length_c   1.000
_cell.angle_alpha   90.00
_cell.angle_beta   90.00
_cell.angle_gamma   90.00
#
_symmetry.space_group_name_H-M   'P 1'
#
loop_
_entity.id
_entity.type
_entity.pdbx_description
1 polymer ?
#
loop_
_entity_poly.entity_id
_entity_poly.type
_entity_poly.pdbx_seq_one_letter_code
_entity_poly.pdbx_strand_id
1 'polypeptide(L)'
;MSQINAVDVEISVVLGRSVLPMSQLLRMGRGAVIPLDVAEGDEVWILANNYPVARGEIEIREDRIAITVTRQADVYDFMAGAA
;
A
#
# COMPACT_ATOMS: atom_id res chain seq x y z
N MET A 1 31.10 -11.57 0.03
CA MET A 1 29.72 -11.06 -0.09
C MET A 1 29.80 -9.57 -0.34
N SER A 2 29.16 -9.07 -1.40
CA SER A 2 29.19 -7.66 -1.78
C SER A 2 28.44 -6.82 -0.74
N GLN A 3 29.01 -5.68 -0.32
CA GLN A 3 28.43 -4.77 0.69
C GLN A 3 27.00 -4.30 0.33
N ILE A 4 26.65 -4.37 -0.96
CA ILE A 4 25.32 -4.05 -1.47
C ILE A 4 24.21 -4.94 -0.89
N ASN A 5 24.50 -6.19 -0.53
CA ASN A 5 23.50 -7.10 0.04
C ASN A 5 23.23 -6.84 1.53
N ALA A 6 24.05 -6.02 2.19
CA ALA A 6 23.89 -5.65 3.60
C ALA A 6 23.06 -4.38 3.78
N VAL A 7 22.57 -3.80 2.69
CA VAL A 7 21.72 -2.61 2.73
C VAL A 7 20.29 -3.05 2.99
N ASP A 8 19.76 -2.70 4.16
CA ASP A 8 18.36 -2.92 4.49
C ASP A 8 17.47 -1.97 3.68
N VAL A 9 16.37 -2.52 3.14
CA VAL A 9 15.37 -1.79 2.39
C VAL A 9 14.03 -1.98 3.08
N GLU A 10 13.35 -0.89 3.41
CA GLU A 10 12.02 -0.95 3.99
C GLU A 10 11.01 -1.26 2.89
N ILE A 11 10.30 -2.38 3.04
CA ILE A 11 9.20 -2.75 2.16
C ILE A 11 7.88 -2.45 2.85
N SER A 12 7.06 -1.62 2.22
CA SER A 12 5.73 -1.25 2.70
C SER A 12 4.69 -1.67 1.68
N VAL A 13 3.54 -2.16 2.16
CA VAL A 13 2.39 -2.49 1.32
C VAL A 13 1.27 -1.52 1.64
N VAL A 14 0.77 -0.83 0.63
CA VAL A 14 -0.35 0.10 0.76
C VAL A 14 -1.61 -0.57 0.23
N LEU A 15 -2.53 -0.83 1.17
CA LEU A 15 -3.84 -1.42 0.91
C LEU A 15 -4.73 -0.47 0.11
N GLY A 16 -4.80 0.79 0.55
CA GLY A 16 -5.61 1.82 -0.08
C GLY A 16 -5.32 3.18 0.54
N ARG A 17 -5.92 4.22 -0.04
CA ARG A 17 -5.80 5.62 0.36
C ARG A 17 -7.20 6.19 0.62
N SER A 18 -7.24 7.31 1.33
CA SER A 18 -8.47 8.06 1.53
C SER A 18 -8.12 9.51 1.77
N VAL A 19 -8.80 10.42 1.07
CA VAL A 19 -8.63 11.87 1.25
C VAL A 19 -9.77 12.37 2.14
N LEU A 20 -9.42 12.85 3.32
CA LEU A 20 -10.38 13.31 4.32
C LEU A 20 -10.18 14.79 4.64
N PRO A 21 -11.26 15.59 4.71
CA PRO A 21 -11.17 16.95 5.23
C PRO A 21 -10.68 16.96 6.68
N MET A 22 -9.83 17.93 7.04
CA MET A 22 -9.29 18.04 8.40
C MET A 22 -10.38 18.10 9.48
N SER A 23 -11.50 18.76 9.19
CA SER A 23 -12.64 18.84 10.11
C SER A 23 -13.29 17.49 10.40
N GLN A 24 -13.30 16.57 9.43
CA GLN A 24 -13.81 15.21 9.59
C GLN A 24 -12.82 14.38 10.42
N LEU A 25 -11.52 14.47 10.10
CA LEU A 25 -10.47 13.77 10.83
C LEU A 25 -10.43 14.16 12.32
N LEU A 26 -10.54 15.45 12.63
CA LEU A 26 -10.56 15.96 14.01
C LEU A 26 -11.80 15.56 14.81
N ARG A 27 -12.90 15.23 14.13
CA ARG A 27 -14.16 14.77 14.74
C ARG A 27 -14.21 13.26 14.92
N MET A 28 -13.22 12.51 14.45
CA MET A 28 -13.18 11.07 14.62
C MET A 28 -12.99 10.70 16.10
N GLY A 29 -13.88 9.84 16.58
CA GLY A 29 -13.82 9.25 17.91
C GLY A 29 -13.57 7.74 17.84
N ARG A 30 -13.70 7.07 18.98
CA ARG A 30 -13.62 5.60 19.03
C ARG A 30 -14.71 4.98 18.17
N GLY A 31 -14.33 4.04 17.31
CA GLY A 31 -15.25 3.32 16.42
C GLY A 31 -15.52 4.01 15.08
N ALA A 32 -14.82 5.11 14.76
CA ALA A 32 -14.91 5.72 13.43
C ALA A 32 -14.29 4.79 12.36
N VAL A 33 -15.02 4.56 11.28
CA VAL A 33 -14.60 3.74 10.13
C VAL A 33 -14.27 4.66 8.96
N ILE A 34 -13.09 4.49 8.36
CA ILE A 34 -12.68 5.23 7.15
C ILE A 34 -12.77 4.28 5.96
N PRO A 35 -13.61 4.57 4.96
CA PRO A 35 -13.56 3.85 3.71
C PRO A 35 -12.27 4.22 2.96
N LEU A 36 -11.58 3.21 2.47
CA LEU A 36 -10.46 3.36 1.55
C LEU A 36 -10.97 3.27 0.10
N ASP A 37 -10.19 3.80 -0.83
CA ASP A 37 -10.47 3.81 -2.28
C ASP A 37 -10.19 2.47 -2.99
N VAL A 38 -10.23 1.36 -2.26
CA VAL A 38 -9.85 0.02 -2.74
C VAL A 38 -10.98 -0.98 -2.52
N ALA A 39 -11.27 -1.81 -3.51
CA ALA A 39 -12.19 -2.95 -3.42
C ALA A 39 -11.46 -4.26 -3.07
N GLU A 40 -12.20 -5.30 -2.65
CA GLU A 40 -11.62 -6.59 -2.23
C GLU A 40 -10.78 -7.30 -3.31
N GLY A 41 -11.01 -7.00 -4.59
CA GLY A 41 -10.29 -7.60 -5.71
C GLY A 41 -9.21 -6.73 -6.33
N ASP A 42 -8.97 -5.54 -5.78
CA ASP A 42 -8.00 -4.60 -6.37
C ASP A 42 -6.58 -4.96 -5.95
N GLU A 43 -5.64 -4.80 -6.88
CA GLU A 43 -4.23 -4.99 -6.57
C GLU A 43 -3.74 -3.92 -5.57
N VAL A 44 -2.84 -4.31 -4.67
CA VAL A 44 -2.17 -3.43 -3.71
C VAL A 44 -0.86 -2.88 -4.26
N TRP A 45 -0.44 -1.75 -3.70
CA TRP A 45 0.84 -1.14 -4.03
C TRP A 45 1.95 -1.67 -3.12
N ILE A 46 3.08 -2.04 -3.72
CA ILE A 46 4.29 -2.43 -2.99
C ILE A 46 5.33 -1.33 -3.18
N LEU A 47 5.81 -0.79 -2.07
CA LEU A 47 6.77 0.29 -2.01
C LEU A 47 8.07 -0.21 -1.39
N ALA A 48 9.18 0.27 -1.94
CA ALA A 48 10.50 0.15 -1.34
C ALA A 48 10.97 1.56 -0.98
N ASN A 49 11.22 1.85 0.31
CA ASN A 49 11.58 3.18 0.80
C ASN A 49 10.64 4.28 0.26
N ASN A 50 9.33 4.07 0.37
CA ASN A 50 8.28 4.97 -0.13
C ASN A 50 8.26 5.20 -1.66
N TYR A 51 8.95 4.36 -2.43
CA TYR A 51 8.93 4.39 -3.89
C TYR A 51 8.16 3.18 -4.45
N PRO A 52 7.19 3.36 -5.35
CA PRO A 52 6.41 2.26 -5.90
C PRO A 52 7.28 1.38 -6.82
N VAL A 53 7.36 0.09 -6.51
CA VAL A 53 8.18 -0.87 -7.27
C VAL A 53 7.36 -1.97 -7.92
N ALA A 54 6.25 -2.37 -7.30
CA ALA A 54 5.43 -3.46 -7.78
C ALA A 54 3.96 -3.32 -7.38
N ARG A 55 3.13 -4.12 -8.06
CA ARG A 55 1.74 -4.38 -7.71
C ARG A 55 1.62 -5.83 -7.28
N GLY A 56 0.64 -6.12 -6.44
CA GLY A 56 0.40 -7.47 -6.00
C GLY A 56 -1.03 -7.71 -5.55
N GLU A 57 -1.40 -8.97 -5.46
CA GLU A 57 -2.68 -9.42 -4.92
C GLU A 57 -2.48 -9.94 -3.49
N ILE A 58 -3.49 -9.70 -2.65
CA ILE A 58 -3.48 -10.21 -1.27
C ILE A 58 -4.09 -11.60 -1.27
N GLU A 59 -3.36 -12.54 -0.68
CA GLU A 59 -3.84 -13.89 -0.41
C GLU A 59 -3.75 -14.15 1.09
N ILE A 60 -4.85 -14.59 1.70
CA ILE A 60 -4.85 -15.04 3.09
C ILE A 60 -4.47 -16.51 3.09
N ARG A 61 -3.30 -16.83 3.63
CA ARG A 61 -2.84 -18.19 3.83
C ARG A 61 -2.94 -18.52 5.31
N GLU A 62 -3.96 -19.30 5.65
CA GLU A 62 -4.29 -19.64 7.04
C GLU A 62 -4.56 -18.35 7.84
N ASP A 63 -3.70 -18.03 8.82
CA ASP A 63 -3.78 -16.82 9.64
C ASP A 63 -2.76 -15.75 9.21
N ARG A 64 -2.10 -15.93 8.06
CA ARG A 64 -1.08 -15.01 7.56
C ARG A 64 -1.54 -14.29 6.31
N ILE A 65 -1.28 -12.98 6.27
CA ILE A 65 -1.45 -12.18 5.07
C ILE A 65 -0.21 -12.39 4.19
N ALA A 66 -0.40 -12.91 2.99
CA ALA A 66 0.61 -13.03 1.96
C ALA A 66 0.29 -12.07 0.81
N ILE A 67 1.32 -11.62 0.11
CA ILE A 67 1.19 -10.76 -1.06
C ILE A 67 1.91 -11.45 -2.22
N THR A 68 1.18 -11.74 -3.29
CA THR A 68 1.74 -12.26 -4.53
C THR A 68 2.02 -11.12 -5.48
N VAL A 69 3.28 -10.96 -5.89
CA VAL A 69 3.67 -9.92 -6.86
C VAL A 69 3.11 -10.28 -8.24
N THR A 70 2.30 -9.39 -8.81
CA THR A 70 1.65 -9.59 -10.11
C THR A 70 2.42 -8.94 -11.25
N ARG A 71 2.73 -7.65 -11.10
CA ARG A 71 3.39 -6.84 -12.13
C ARG A 71 4.29 -5.76 -11.53
N GLN A 72 5.19 -5.23 -12.35
CA GLN A 72 5.96 -4.05 -12.00
C GLN A 72 5.05 -2.83 -11.89
N ALA A 73 5.28 -1.98 -10.89
CA ALA A 73 4.57 -0.72 -10.78
C ALA A 73 5.19 0.32 -11.70
N ASP A 74 4.35 1.13 -12.33
CA ASP A 74 4.76 2.38 -12.96
C ASP A 74 4.60 3.51 -11.94
N VAL A 75 5.64 4.31 -11.77
CA VAL A 75 5.65 5.46 -10.86
C VAL A 75 4.63 6.51 -11.29
N TYR A 76 4.46 6.70 -12.60
CA TYR A 76 3.52 7.68 -13.13
C TYR A 76 2.07 7.32 -12.76
N ASP A 77 1.74 6.04 -12.80
CA ASP A 77 0.43 5.51 -12.38
C ASP A 77 0.18 5.76 -10.89
N PHE A 78 1.17 5.47 -10.05
CA PHE A 78 1.10 5.69 -8.59
C PHE A 78 0.89 7.16 -8.20
N MET A 79 1.52 8.10 -8.94
CA MET A 79 1.37 9.53 -8.69
C MET A 79 0.08 10.10 -9.29
N ALA A 80 -0.40 9.57 -10.41
CA ALA A 80 -1.65 10.01 -11.04
C ALA A 80 -2.86 9.73 -10.15
N GLY A 81 -2.87 8.63 -9.40
CA GLY A 81 -3.93 8.29 -8.44
C GLY A 81 -3.91 9.09 -7.12
N ALA A 82 -3.05 10.11 -6.99
CA ALA A 82 -2.99 10.98 -5.80
C ALA A 82 -3.65 12.37 -6.02
N ALA A 83 -4.23 12.60 -7.21
CA ALA A 83 -4.86 13.86 -7.61
C ALA A 83 -6.39 13.86 -7.43
#